data_AF-A0A9W7TH37-F1
#
_entry.id   AF-A0A9W7TH37-F1
#
_cell.length_a   1.000
_cell.length_b   1.000
_cell.length_c   1.000
_cell.angle_alpha   90.00
_cell.angle_beta   90.00
_cell.angle_gamma   90.00
#
_symmetry.space_group_name_H-M   'P 1'
#
loop_
_entity.id
_entity.type
_entity.pdbx_description
1 polymer ?
#
loop_
_entity_poly.entity_id
_entity_poly.type
_entity_poly.pdbx_seq_one_letter_code
_entity_poly.pdbx_strand_id
1 'polypeptide(L)'
;MGALKILTLLPIISLWLWLGCNNFVSAKHPNVAVNIKFVSELNEHSGWCSWTLSSSEDKATMIVPEEIMRLSSEICLSLGCGDVYKIRTGDEGFNNTCLTGCLYHSTELNCSGVVRNGCKTLSEVVC
;
A
#
# COMPACT_ATOMS: atom_id res chain seq x y z
N MET A 1 -13.82 7.41 66.71
CA MET A 1 -12.99 6.61 65.79
C MET A 1 -13.90 6.05 64.71
N GLY A 2 -14.11 6.80 63.62
CA GLY A 2 -14.90 6.37 62.47
C GLY A 2 -14.00 6.39 61.25
N ALA A 3 -13.64 5.23 60.74
CA ALA A 3 -12.74 5.11 59.60
C ALA A 3 -13.47 5.45 58.30
N LEU A 4 -12.95 6.47 57.64
CA LEU A 4 -13.25 6.94 56.29
C LEU A 4 -13.02 5.78 55.28
N LYS A 5 -14.01 5.45 54.45
CA LYS A 5 -13.80 4.67 53.23
C LYS A 5 -14.21 5.52 52.03
N ILE A 6 -13.21 6.16 51.42
CA ILE A 6 -13.34 6.91 50.18
C ILE A 6 -13.59 5.89 49.06
N LEU A 7 -14.79 5.91 48.50
CA LEU A 7 -15.11 5.17 47.28
C LEU A 7 -14.48 5.91 46.09
N THR A 8 -13.28 5.51 45.68
CA THR A 8 -12.68 6.00 44.43
C THR A 8 -13.34 5.30 43.26
N LEU A 9 -14.34 5.95 42.65
CA LEU A 9 -14.85 5.59 41.33
C LEU A 9 -13.87 6.11 40.28
N LEU A 10 -12.98 5.23 39.80
CA LEU A 10 -12.16 5.47 38.62
C LEU A 10 -13.05 5.47 37.36
N PRO A 11 -12.90 6.41 36.42
CA PRO A 11 -13.78 6.54 35.26
C PRO A 11 -13.53 5.42 34.24
N ILE A 12 -14.63 4.78 33.81
CA ILE A 12 -14.73 3.64 32.87
C ILE A 12 -14.50 4.10 31.41
N ILE A 13 -13.54 5.00 31.16
CA ILE A 13 -13.32 5.59 29.82
C ILE A 13 -12.35 4.74 28.98
N SER A 14 -11.65 3.77 29.58
CA SER A 14 -10.68 2.93 28.88
C SER A 14 -11.27 1.80 28.02
N LEU A 15 -12.59 1.62 27.96
CA LEU A 15 -13.22 0.49 27.26
C LEU A 15 -13.74 0.76 25.84
N TRP A 16 -13.55 1.98 25.29
CA TRP A 16 -14.00 2.32 23.92
C TRP A 16 -12.87 2.47 22.89
N LEU A 17 -11.60 2.31 23.29
CA LEU A 17 -10.45 2.40 22.37
C LEU A 17 -10.08 1.08 21.68
N TRP A 18 -10.86 0.01 21.87
CA TRP A 18 -10.59 -1.34 21.33
C TRP A 18 -11.52 -1.77 20.19
N LEU A 19 -12.36 -0.87 19.66
CA LEU A 19 -13.29 -1.18 18.56
C LEU A 19 -12.82 -0.72 17.17
N GLY A 20 -11.57 -0.26 17.05
CA GLY A 20 -10.91 -0.04 15.76
C GLY A 20 -9.75 -1.02 15.60
N CYS A 21 -9.74 -1.79 14.51
CA CYS A 21 -8.66 -2.68 14.02
C CYS A 21 -8.90 -4.21 14.08
N ASN A 22 -10.12 -4.71 13.82
CA ASN A 22 -10.34 -6.16 13.62
C ASN A 22 -10.31 -6.61 12.15
N ASN A 23 -9.47 -6.02 11.30
CA ASN A 23 -9.34 -6.43 9.89
C ASN A 23 -7.90 -6.70 9.42
N PHE A 24 -6.93 -6.81 10.33
CA PHE A 24 -5.62 -7.32 9.95
C PHE A 24 -5.71 -8.84 9.77
N VAL A 25 -6.03 -9.26 8.55
CA VAL A 25 -5.78 -10.63 8.12
C VAL A 25 -4.27 -10.78 8.09
N SER A 26 -3.72 -11.50 9.07
CA SER A 26 -2.32 -11.93 9.06
C SER A 26 -2.14 -12.94 7.93
N ALA A 27 -1.91 -12.40 6.74
CA ALA A 27 -1.52 -13.15 5.56
C ALA A 27 0.00 -13.05 5.43
N LYS A 28 0.64 -14.18 5.11
CA LYS A 28 2.04 -14.26 4.70
C LYS A 28 2.34 -13.11 3.72
N HIS A 29 3.39 -12.33 3.98
CA HIS A 29 3.76 -11.16 3.18
C HIS A 29 3.87 -11.57 1.70
N PRO A 30 3.03 -11.03 0.80
CA PRO A 30 3.13 -11.34 -0.61
C PRO A 30 4.37 -10.65 -1.16
N ASN A 31 5.27 -11.42 -1.79
CA ASN A 31 6.37 -10.85 -2.55
C ASN A 31 5.79 -10.30 -3.86
N VAL A 32 5.78 -8.98 -3.99
CA VAL A 32 5.34 -8.30 -5.20
C VAL A 32 6.56 -7.69 -5.88
N ALA A 33 6.83 -8.13 -7.10
CA ALA A 33 7.91 -7.61 -7.91
C ALA A 33 7.47 -6.37 -8.69
N VAL A 34 8.38 -5.42 -8.83
CA VAL A 34 8.24 -4.23 -9.70
C VAL A 34 8.97 -4.50 -11.00
N ASN A 35 8.22 -4.67 -12.08
CA ASN A 35 8.76 -4.91 -13.42
C ASN A 35 8.96 -3.56 -14.11
N ILE A 36 10.21 -3.22 -14.41
CA ILE A 36 10.59 -1.91 -14.95
C ILE A 36 10.90 -2.03 -16.43
N LYS A 37 10.41 -1.07 -17.22
CA LYS A 37 10.68 -0.93 -18.64
C LYS A 37 11.18 0.48 -18.94
N PHE A 38 12.46 0.58 -19.27
CA PHE A 38 13.06 1.84 -19.74
C PHE A 38 12.75 2.03 -21.23
N VAL A 39 12.20 3.19 -21.58
CA VAL A 39 11.95 3.61 -22.96
C VAL A 39 13.12 4.48 -23.39
N SER A 40 14.08 3.86 -24.07
CA SER A 40 15.20 4.58 -24.69
C SER A 40 14.76 5.13 -26.05
N GLU A 41 14.14 6.31 -26.09
CA GLU A 41 14.12 7.11 -27.31
C GLU A 41 15.39 7.96 -27.33
N LEU A 42 16.39 7.50 -28.09
CA LEU A 42 17.55 8.24 -28.60
C LEU A 42 17.85 9.59 -27.91
N ASN A 43 18.39 9.58 -26.69
CA ASN A 43 19.41 10.49 -26.15
C ASN A 43 19.58 10.26 -24.65
N GLU A 44 20.83 10.30 -24.22
CA GLU A 44 21.39 9.48 -23.16
C GLU A 44 20.97 9.80 -21.70
N HIS A 45 20.05 10.73 -21.41
CA HIS A 45 19.83 11.18 -20.02
C HIS A 45 18.40 11.62 -19.64
N SER A 46 17.36 11.27 -20.41
CA SER A 46 15.96 11.51 -20.00
C SER A 46 15.03 10.42 -20.55
N GLY A 47 15.23 9.19 -20.05
CA GLY A 47 14.47 8.03 -20.47
C GLY A 47 13.17 7.92 -19.67
N TRP A 48 12.05 8.00 -20.38
CA TRP A 48 10.75 7.65 -19.81
C TRP A 48 10.82 6.20 -19.34
N CYS A 49 10.23 5.87 -18.20
CA CYS A 49 10.14 4.49 -17.76
C CYS A 49 8.72 4.14 -17.30
N SER A 50 8.24 3.01 -17.78
CA SER A 50 7.01 2.44 -17.23
C SER A 50 7.33 1.27 -16.32
N TRP A 51 6.48 1.08 -15.31
CA TRP A 51 6.59 -0.09 -14.45
C TRP A 51 5.22 -0.66 -14.10
N THR A 52 5.21 -1.96 -13.81
CA THR A 52 4.04 -2.74 -13.44
C THR A 52 4.32 -3.60 -12.22
N LEU A 53 3.28 -4.05 -11.54
CA LEU A 53 3.40 -4.98 -10.41
C LEU A 53 3.09 -6.41 -10.86
N SER A 54 3.89 -7.38 -10.43
CA SER A 54 3.58 -8.80 -10.56
C SER A 54 3.65 -9.49 -9.20
N SER A 55 2.73 -10.41 -8.95
CA SER A 55 2.79 -11.32 -7.80
C SER A 55 3.05 -12.74 -8.29
N SER A 56 3.62 -13.58 -7.43
CA SER A 56 3.86 -14.99 -7.74
C SER A 56 2.59 -15.82 -8.01
N GLU A 57 1.40 -15.27 -7.72
CA GLU A 57 0.11 -15.95 -7.93
C GLU A 57 -0.54 -15.61 -9.29
N ASP A 58 0.14 -14.87 -10.18
CA ASP A 58 -0.39 -14.35 -11.45
C ASP A 58 -1.70 -13.54 -11.30
N LYS A 59 -2.04 -13.15 -10.07
CA LYS A 59 -3.17 -12.27 -9.77
C LYS A 59 -2.73 -10.83 -9.91
N ALA A 60 -3.63 -10.01 -10.46
CA ALA A 60 -3.49 -8.57 -10.49
C ALA A 60 -3.22 -8.05 -9.07
N THR A 61 -2.16 -7.26 -8.90
CA THR A 61 -1.85 -6.68 -7.60
C THR A 61 -2.78 -5.50 -7.34
N MET A 62 -3.49 -5.57 -6.24
CA MET A 62 -4.41 -4.53 -5.82
C MET A 62 -3.83 -3.77 -4.64
N ILE A 63 -3.94 -2.45 -4.68
CA ILE A 63 -3.40 -1.54 -3.67
C ILE A 63 -4.53 -0.66 -3.16
N VAL A 64 -4.45 -0.24 -1.90
CA VAL A 64 -5.36 0.77 -1.36
C VAL A 64 -5.19 2.10 -2.12
N PRO A 65 -6.28 2.77 -2.56
CA PRO A 65 -6.19 3.97 -3.38
C PRO A 65 -5.29 5.07 -2.81
N GLU A 66 -5.27 5.21 -1.49
CA GLU A 66 -4.51 6.20 -0.74
C GLU A 66 -2.99 6.03 -0.91
N GLU A 67 -2.52 4.82 -1.21
CA GLU A 67 -1.10 4.53 -1.38
C GLU A 67 -0.60 4.66 -2.82
N ILE A 68 -1.50 4.60 -3.81
CA ILE A 68 -1.14 4.54 -5.21
C ILE A 68 -0.27 5.73 -5.62
N MET A 69 -0.67 6.95 -5.27
CA MET A 69 0.09 8.15 -5.65
C MET A 69 1.46 8.21 -4.96
N ARG A 70 1.51 7.88 -3.66
CA ARG A 70 2.75 7.87 -2.87
C ARG A 70 3.74 6.84 -3.41
N LEU A 71 3.30 5.58 -3.57
CA LEU A 71 4.13 4.51 -4.13
C LEU A 71 4.61 4.86 -5.53
N SER A 72 3.74 5.46 -6.34
CA SER A 72 4.10 5.79 -7.71
C SER A 72 5.23 6.80 -7.78
N SER A 73 5.16 7.84 -6.95
CA SER A 73 6.21 8.85 -6.83
C SER A 73 7.50 8.25 -6.26
N GLU A 74 7.40 7.44 -5.20
CA GLU A 74 8.55 6.78 -4.55
C GLU A 74 9.34 5.92 -5.54
N ILE A 75 8.64 5.10 -6.34
CA ILE A 75 9.27 4.22 -7.34
C ILE A 75 9.88 5.05 -8.47
N CYS A 76 9.13 5.98 -9.08
CA CYS A 76 9.64 6.80 -10.19
C CYS A 76 10.92 7.57 -9.81
N LEU A 77 10.95 8.16 -8.61
CA LEU A 77 12.12 8.84 -8.08
C LEU A 77 13.27 7.87 -7.80
N SER A 78 12.98 6.71 -7.18
CA SER A 78 14.00 5.71 -6.89
C SER A 78 14.62 5.09 -8.15
N LEU A 79 13.90 5.07 -9.27
CA LEU A 79 14.39 4.60 -10.57
C LEU A 79 15.18 5.67 -11.35
N GLY A 80 15.15 6.93 -10.89
CA GLY A 80 15.77 8.05 -11.59
C GLY A 80 15.02 8.49 -12.86
N CYS A 81 13.76 8.09 -13.03
CA CYS A 81 12.94 8.46 -14.20
C CYS A 81 12.26 9.83 -14.03
N GLY A 82 12.18 10.35 -12.79
CA GLY A 82 11.59 11.65 -12.49
C GLY A 82 10.20 11.55 -11.88
N ASP A 83 9.33 12.49 -12.25
CA ASP A 83 7.98 12.59 -11.70
C ASP A 83 6.99 11.63 -12.40
N VAL A 84 5.90 11.32 -11.70
CA VAL A 84 4.82 10.50 -12.27
C VAL A 84 4.13 11.28 -13.39
N TYR A 85 4.15 10.74 -14.61
CA TYR A 85 3.42 11.28 -15.75
C TYR A 85 1.99 10.73 -15.81
N LYS A 86 1.81 9.41 -15.61
CA LYS A 86 0.51 8.76 -15.75
C LYS A 86 0.39 7.52 -14.87
N ILE A 87 -0.78 7.35 -14.25
CA ILE A 87 -1.15 6.15 -13.49
C ILE A 87 -2.34 5.50 -14.19
N ARG A 88 -2.26 4.19 -14.47
CA ARG A 88 -3.37 3.38 -14.98
C ARG A 88 -3.88 2.48 -13.86
N THR A 89 -5.14 2.72 -13.46
CA THR A 89 -5.84 1.90 -12.46
C THR A 89 -7.09 1.26 -13.04
N GLY A 90 -7.47 0.12 -12.48
CA GLY A 90 -8.74 -0.55 -12.71
C GLY A 90 -9.60 -0.55 -11.45
N ASP A 91 -10.91 -0.46 -11.65
CA ASP A 91 -11.89 -0.80 -10.63
C ASP A 91 -12.09 -2.30 -10.59
N GLU A 92 -12.01 -2.88 -9.40
CA GLU A 92 -12.33 -4.29 -9.20
C GLU A 92 -13.59 -4.44 -8.35
N GLY A 93 -14.31 -5.56 -8.53
CA GLY A 93 -15.56 -5.84 -7.84
C GLY A 93 -15.45 -5.94 -6.32
N PHE A 94 -16.58 -6.26 -5.69
CA PHE A 94 -16.65 -6.49 -4.24
C PHE A 94 -15.94 -7.79 -3.83
N ASN A 95 -15.53 -7.89 -2.57
CA ASN A 95 -14.85 -9.04 -1.95
C ASN A 95 -13.39 -9.27 -2.38
N ASN A 96 -12.74 -8.25 -2.92
CA ASN A 96 -11.31 -8.28 -3.21
C ASN A 96 -10.47 -7.86 -2.00
N THR A 97 -9.21 -8.30 -1.99
CA THR A 97 -8.21 -7.90 -0.99
C THR A 97 -7.08 -7.14 -1.64
N CYS A 98 -6.63 -6.07 -1.01
CA CYS A 98 -5.53 -5.23 -1.49
C CYS A 98 -4.47 -5.05 -0.41
N LEU A 99 -3.26 -4.78 -0.87
CA LEU A 99 -2.11 -4.53 -0.04
C LEU A 99 -2.12 -3.10 0.50
N THR A 100 -1.61 -2.94 1.71
CA THR A 100 -1.44 -1.65 2.39
C THR A 100 -0.14 -1.62 3.20
N GLY A 101 0.31 -0.41 3.52
CA GLY A 101 1.60 -0.09 4.11
C GLY A 101 2.73 -0.67 3.28
N CYS A 102 2.67 -0.49 1.96
CA CYS A 102 3.71 -0.95 1.03
C CYS A 102 4.89 0.01 0.99
N LEU A 103 6.11 -0.52 0.96
CA LEU A 103 7.35 0.23 0.81
C LEU A 103 8.14 -0.35 -0.36
N TYR A 104 8.72 0.50 -1.19
CA TYR A 104 9.55 0.07 -2.29
C TYR A 104 10.99 -0.13 -1.83
N HIS A 105 11.54 -1.31 -2.10
CA HIS A 105 12.93 -1.61 -1.79
C HIS A 105 13.48 -2.65 -2.76
N SER A 106 14.63 -2.36 -3.38
CA SER A 106 15.37 -3.30 -4.24
C SER A 106 14.49 -4.04 -5.26
N THR A 107 13.68 -3.32 -6.04
CA THR A 107 12.77 -3.85 -7.08
C THR A 107 11.56 -4.64 -6.58
N GLU A 108 11.29 -4.60 -5.28
CA GLU A 108 10.16 -5.29 -4.65
C GLU A 108 9.31 -4.33 -3.81
N LEU A 109 8.04 -4.67 -3.62
CA LEU A 109 7.20 -4.05 -2.61
C LEU A 109 7.13 -4.94 -1.37
N ASN A 110 7.45 -4.35 -0.23
CA ASN A 110 7.21 -4.95 1.07
C ASN A 110 5.98 -4.29 1.70
N CYS A 111 4.88 -5.04 1.80
CA CYS A 111 3.61 -4.56 2.35
C CYS A 111 3.38 -5.13 3.75
N SER A 112 2.92 -4.27 4.66
CA SER A 112 2.69 -4.63 6.07
C SER A 112 1.31 -5.22 6.36
N GLY A 113 0.36 -5.09 5.43
CA GLY A 113 -1.00 -5.56 5.67
C GLY A 113 -1.79 -5.83 4.40
N VAL A 114 -2.95 -6.46 4.62
CA VAL A 114 -3.96 -6.74 3.61
C VAL A 114 -5.31 -6.27 4.13
N VAL A 115 -6.02 -5.47 3.36
CA VAL A 115 -7.39 -5.00 3.67
C VAL A 115 -8.38 -5.56 2.65
N ARG A 116 -9.67 -5.51 3.01
CA ARG A 116 -10.76 -6.02 2.17
C ARG A 116 -11.61 -4.86 1.64
N ASN A 117 -12.02 -4.97 0.39
CA ASN A 117 -12.86 -4.02 -0.35
C ASN A 117 -12.19 -2.64 -0.55
N GLY A 118 -12.77 -1.83 -1.45
CA GLY A 118 -12.24 -0.49 -1.76
C GLY A 118 -10.89 -0.50 -2.49
N CYS A 119 -10.56 -1.63 -3.11
CA CYS A 119 -9.27 -1.86 -3.75
C CYS A 119 -9.24 -1.29 -5.17
N LYS A 120 -8.05 -0.87 -5.61
CA LYS A 120 -7.79 -0.52 -7.00
C LYS A 120 -6.69 -1.42 -7.55
N THR A 121 -6.92 -1.94 -8.75
CA THR A 121 -5.89 -2.66 -9.49
C THR A 121 -4.90 -1.63 -10.05
N LEU A 122 -3.61 -1.78 -9.74
CA LEU A 122 -2.57 -0.90 -10.29
C LEU A 122 -1.92 -1.61 -11.49
N SER A 123 -2.31 -1.22 -12.70
CA SER A 123 -1.92 -1.91 -13.92
C SER A 123 -0.56 -1.44 -14.46
N GLU A 124 -0.35 -0.13 -14.51
CA GLU A 124 0.88 0.46 -15.03
C GLU A 124 1.05 1.89 -14.51
N VAL A 125 2.28 2.29 -14.26
CA VAL A 125 2.67 3.68 -14.05
C VAL A 125 3.72 4.07 -15.06
N VAL A 126 3.59 5.28 -15.59
CA VAL A 126 4.55 5.91 -16.50
C VAL A 126 5.16 7.09 -15.77
N CYS A 127 6.48 7.03 -15.68
CA CYS A 127 7.41 8.14 -15.57
C CYS A 127 8.19 8.17 -16.92
#